data_AF-A0A8T4VGF6-F1
#
_entry.id   AF-A0A8T4VGF6-F1
#
_cell.length_a   1.000
_cell.length_b   1.000
_cell.length_c   1.000
_cell.angle_alpha   90.00
_cell.angle_beta   90.00
_cell.angle_gamma   90.00
#
_symmetry.space_group_name_H-M   'P 1'
#
loop_
_entity.id
_entity.type
_entity.pdbx_description
1 polymer ?
#
loop_
_entity_poly.entity_id
_entity_poly.type
_entity_poly.pdbx_seq_one_letter_code
_entity_poly.pdbx_strand_id
1 'polypeptide(L)'
;MVQIVNLGVAFGMVAPYYNLLFVLVVVFLFIKLFREKTSRTFMMPWELLFMIICIYIFEEVLTVLRMAGIISIPIHINGFFELAISILGLYMIFVQKKHIKKTYEVHHEAHKKKK
;
A
#
# COMPACT_ATOMS: atom_id res chain seq x y z
N MET A 1 15.06 4.32 41.05
CA MET A 1 14.16 5.28 40.40
C MET A 1 13.52 4.54 39.23
N VAL A 2 12.29 4.04 39.38
CA VAL A 2 11.61 3.26 38.32
C VAL A 2 11.19 4.25 37.25
N GLN A 3 11.85 4.24 36.09
CA GLN A 3 11.35 4.96 34.93
C GLN A 3 10.03 4.30 34.54
N ILE A 4 8.91 4.98 34.81
CA ILE A 4 7.62 4.64 34.21
C ILE A 4 7.80 4.93 32.72
N VAL A 5 8.21 3.91 31.96
CA VAL A 5 8.31 4.01 30.51
C VAL A 5 6.90 4.31 30.01
N ASN A 6 6.73 5.49 29.42
CA ASN A 6 5.46 5.86 28.82
C ASN A 6 5.14 4.82 27.73
N LEU A 7 4.06 4.06 27.94
CA LEU A 7 3.62 2.99 27.03
C LEU A 7 3.59 3.45 25.58
N GLY A 8 3.22 4.71 25.30
CA GLY A 8 3.22 5.25 23.94
C GLY A 8 4.61 5.30 23.28
N VAL A 9 5.66 5.60 24.06
CA VAL A 9 7.05 5.60 23.57
C VAL A 9 7.52 4.17 23.30
N ALA A 10 7.20 3.24 24.20
CA ALA A 10 7.53 1.83 24.00
C ALA A 10 6.85 1.27 22.74
N PHE A 11 5.56 1.55 22.53
CA PHE A 11 4.87 1.15 21.31
C PHE A 11 5.45 1.80 20.05
N GLY A 12 5.78 3.09 20.10
CA GLY A 12 6.40 3.80 18.98
C GLY A 12 7.77 3.23 18.57
N MET A 13 8.51 2.65 19.52
CA MET A 13 9.80 2.01 19.22
C MET A 13 9.67 0.62 18.60
N VAL A 14 8.64 -0.14 18.97
CA VAL A 14 8.47 -1.53 18.49
C VAL A 14 7.60 -1.60 17.23
N ALA A 15 6.71 -0.64 17.01
CA ALA A 15 5.78 -0.63 15.87
C ALA A 15 6.46 -0.81 14.49
N PRO A 16 7.59 -0.14 14.17
CA PRO A 16 8.25 -0.32 12.87
C PRO A 16 8.69 -1.76 12.60
N TYR A 17 9.10 -2.50 13.64
CA TYR A 17 9.52 -3.89 13.50
C TYR A 17 8.35 -4.83 13.18
N TYR A 18 7.19 -4.62 13.81
CA TYR A 18 5.97 -5.38 13.49
C TYR A 18 5.46 -5.06 12.09
N ASN A 19 5.52 -3.79 11.68
CA ASN A 19 5.19 -3.35 10.33
C ASN A 19 6.06 -4.06 9.28
N LEU A 20 7.38 -4.15 9.54
CA LEU A 20 8.31 -4.85 8.65
C LEU A 20 8.02 -6.36 8.53
N LEU A 21 7.57 -6.99 9.62
CA LEU A 21 7.14 -8.39 9.59
C LEU A 21 5.85 -8.57 8.77
N PHE A 22 4.88 -7.67 8.95
CA PHE A 22 3.62 -7.71 8.21
C PHE A 22 3.83 -7.51 6.70
N VAL A 23 4.78 -6.66 6.35
CA VAL A 23 5.25 -6.45 4.97
C VAL A 23 5.63 -7.76 4.29
N LEU A 24 6.34 -8.68 4.96
CA LEU A 24 6.73 -9.97 4.36
C LEU A 24 5.52 -10.82 3.99
N VAL A 25 4.50 -10.82 4.83
CA VAL A 25 3.23 -11.52 4.57
C VAL A 25 2.53 -10.91 3.36
N VAL A 26 2.47 -9.58 3.30
CA VAL A 26 1.84 -8.87 2.17
C VAL A 26 2.59 -9.14 0.86
N VAL A 27 3.91 -9.05 0.85
CA VAL A 27 4.74 -9.35 -0.33
C VAL A 27 4.50 -10.78 -0.82
N PHE A 28 4.45 -11.75 0.10
CA PHE A 28 4.13 -13.14 -0.24
C PHE A 28 2.75 -13.28 -0.92
N LEU A 29 1.73 -12.60 -0.40
CA LEU A 29 0.39 -12.61 -0.99
C LEU A 29 0.38 -11.97 -2.39
N PHE A 30 1.13 -10.90 -2.61
CA PHE A 30 1.25 -10.27 -3.94
C PHE A 30 1.98 -11.14 -4.95
N ILE A 31 3.04 -11.84 -4.54
CA ILE A 31 3.72 -12.81 -5.40
C ILE A 31 2.72 -13.91 -5.80
N LYS A 32 1.90 -14.40 -4.86
CA LYS A 32 0.86 -15.38 -5.17
C LYS A 32 -0.19 -14.80 -6.15
N LEU A 33 -0.63 -13.57 -5.92
CA LEU A 33 -1.61 -12.88 -6.77
C LEU A 33 -1.10 -12.68 -8.21
N PHE A 34 0.15 -12.24 -8.39
CA PHE A 34 0.72 -12.03 -9.72
C PHE A 34 1.05 -13.33 -10.47
N ARG A 35 1.19 -14.44 -9.75
CA ARG A 35 1.34 -15.76 -10.37
C ARG A 35 0.03 -16.32 -10.91
N GLU A 36 -1.12 -15.85 -10.42
CA GLU A 36 -2.43 -16.23 -10.94
C GLU A 36 -2.66 -15.59 -12.32
N LYS A 37 -2.48 -16.38 -13.39
CA LYS A 37 -2.77 -15.97 -14.78
C LYS A 37 -4.26 -16.07 -15.08
N THR A 38 -5.09 -15.29 -14.41
CA THR A 38 -6.52 -15.19 -14.76
C THR A 38 -6.75 -13.98 -15.67
N SER A 39 -7.01 -14.23 -16.96
CA SER A 39 -7.26 -13.19 -17.99
C SER A 39 -8.54 -12.37 -17.78
N ARG A 40 -9.37 -12.75 -16.81
CA ARG A 40 -10.62 -12.05 -16.45
C ARG A 40 -10.47 -11.08 -15.28
N THR A 41 -9.30 -11.00 -14.66
CA THR A 41 -9.10 -10.15 -13.48
C THR A 41 -8.56 -8.79 -13.92
N PHE A 42 -9.22 -7.71 -13.49
CA PHE A 42 -8.73 -6.36 -13.69
C PHE A 42 -7.50 -6.12 -12.79
N MET A 43 -6.29 -6.30 -13.34
CA MET A 43 -5.03 -6.30 -12.58
C MET A 43 -4.51 -4.90 -12.20
N MET A 44 -4.89 -3.85 -12.94
CA MET A 44 -4.36 -2.50 -12.76
C MET A 44 -4.45 -1.95 -11.31
N PRO A 45 -5.54 -2.13 -10.55
CA PRO A 45 -5.58 -1.68 -9.16
C PRO A 45 -4.63 -2.44 -8.25
N TRP A 46 -4.38 -3.73 -8.54
CA TRP A 46 -3.46 -4.55 -7.77
C TRP A 46 -2.02 -4.17 -8.04
N GLU A 47 -1.68 -3.80 -9.29
CA GLU A 47 -0.37 -3.25 -9.64
C GLU A 47 -0.11 -1.91 -8.91
N LEU A 48 -1.12 -1.04 -8.84
CA LEU A 48 -1.04 0.22 -8.08
C LEU A 48 -0.92 -0.03 -6.58
N LEU A 49 -1.68 -0.97 -6.03
CA LEU A 49 -1.59 -1.35 -4.62
C LEU A 49 -0.22 -1.93 -4.29
N PHE A 50 0.35 -2.74 -5.18
CA PHE A 50 1.70 -3.25 -5.03
C PHE A 50 2.75 -2.13 -5.04
N MET A 51 2.60 -1.13 -5.92
CA MET A 51 3.47 0.05 -5.94
C MET A 51 3.40 0.83 -4.62
N ILE A 52 2.20 1.04 -4.07
CA ILE A 52 2.00 1.66 -2.75
C ILE A 52 2.75 0.88 -1.67
N ILE A 53 2.65 -0.45 -1.68
CA ILE A 53 3.35 -1.30 -0.72
C ILE A 53 4.86 -1.18 -0.89
N CYS A 54 5.40 -1.17 -2.11
CA CYS A 54 6.84 -0.98 -2.31
C CYS A 54 7.34 0.36 -1.73
N ILE A 55 6.58 1.44 -1.91
CA ILE A 55 6.91 2.76 -1.33
C ILE A 55 6.88 2.69 0.19
N TYR A 56 5.83 2.08 0.75
CA TYR A 56 5.69 1.89 2.20
C TYR A 56 6.84 1.08 2.80
N ILE A 57 7.23 -0.03 2.17
CA ILE A 57 8.36 -0.85 2.59
C ILE A 57 9.65 -0.03 2.61
N PHE A 58 9.87 0.73 1.55
CA PHE A 58 11.05 1.58 1.44
C PHE A 58 11.09 2.63 2.56
N GLU A 59 9.96 3.27 2.85
CA GLU A 59 9.81 4.24 3.94
C GLU A 59 10.09 3.60 5.32
N GLU A 60 9.52 2.42 5.60
CA GLU A 60 9.72 1.72 6.88
C GLU A 60 11.19 1.29 7.05
N VAL A 61 11.85 0.82 5.98
CA VAL A 61 13.29 0.50 6.02
C VAL A 61 14.11 1.74 6.37
N LEU A 62 13.84 2.88 5.74
CA LEU A 62 14.52 4.14 6.09
C LEU A 62 14.25 4.55 7.53
N THR A 63 13.02 4.34 8.01
CA THR A 63 12.64 4.66 9.40
C THR A 63 13.42 3.81 10.40
N VAL A 64 13.52 2.49 10.17
CA VAL A 64 14.30 1.59 11.02
C VAL A 64 15.79 1.94 10.98
N LEU A 65 16.36 2.21 9.80
CA LEU A 65 17.77 2.61 9.66
C LEU A 65 18.08 3.92 10.39
N ARG A 66 17.15 4.89 10.36
CA ARG A 66 17.26 6.15 11.11
C ARG A 66 17.21 5.91 12.61
N MET A 67 16.28 5.08 13.08
CA MET A 67 16.18 4.73 14.51
C MET A 67 17.42 3.99 15.01
N ALA A 68 18.04 3.17 14.18
CA ALA A 68 19.31 2.50 14.47
C ALA A 68 20.53 3.45 14.42
N GLY A 69 20.35 4.72 14.04
CA GLY A 69 21.43 5.71 13.94
C GLY A 69 22.36 5.52 12.74
N ILE A 70 21.99 4.68 11.76
CA ILE A 70 22.82 4.38 10.59
C ILE A 70 22.74 5.52 9.56
N ILE A 71 21.57 6.15 9.44
CA ILE A 71 21.31 7.25 8.50
C ILE A 71 20.68 8.44 9.22
N SER A 72 21.07 9.65 8.83
CA SER A 72 20.58 10.91 9.38
C SER A 72 19.63 11.63 8.40
N ILE A 73 18.55 10.95 8.01
CA ILE A 73 17.55 11.52 7.10
C ILE A 73 16.54 12.39 7.89
N PRO A 74 16.23 13.61 7.40
CA PRO A 74 15.21 14.48 8.01
C PRO A 74 13.85 13.79 8.10
N ILE A 75 13.13 14.00 9.21
CA ILE A 75 11.83 13.35 9.46
C ILE A 75 10.77 13.69 8.41
N HIS A 76 10.89 14.84 7.74
CA HIS A 76 9.95 15.32 6.73
C HIS A 76 9.91 14.43 5.48
N ILE A 77 10.95 13.62 5.25
CA ILE A 77 11.01 12.69 4.12
C ILE A 77 9.94 11.59 4.24
N ASN A 78 9.59 11.16 5.46
CA ASN A 78 8.46 10.26 5.69
C ASN A 78 7.15 10.85 5.16
N GLY A 79 6.88 12.11 5.49
CA GLY A 79 5.67 12.81 5.00
C GLY A 79 5.58 12.90 3.47
N PHE A 80 6.72 12.92 2.76
CA PHE A 80 6.73 12.85 1.29
C PHE A 80 6.28 11.47 0.78
N PHE A 81 6.73 10.38 1.42
CA PHE A 81 6.30 9.03 1.08
C PHE A 81 4.81 8.82 1.40
N GLU A 82 4.33 9.29 2.55
CA GLU A 82 2.91 9.25 2.92
C GLU A 82 2.03 9.99 1.90
N LEU A 83 2.49 11.14 1.40
CA LEU A 83 1.79 11.90 0.36
C LEU A 83 1.75 11.11 -0.96
N ALA A 84 2.87 10.51 -1.37
CA ALA A 84 2.93 9.68 -2.58
C ALA A 84 1.98 8.47 -2.50
N ILE A 85 1.97 7.78 -1.35
CA ILE A 85 1.04 6.68 -1.06
C ILE A 85 -0.41 7.14 -1.16
N SER A 86 -0.73 8.30 -0.57
CA SER A 86 -2.09 8.85 -0.57
C SER A 86 -2.57 9.22 -1.98
N ILE A 87 -1.71 9.84 -2.79
CA ILE A 87 -2.02 10.19 -4.19
C ILE A 87 -2.25 8.93 -5.02
N LEU A 88 -1.39 7.91 -4.88
CA LEU A 88 -1.55 6.63 -5.57
C LEU A 88 -2.83 5.90 -5.12
N GLY A 89 -3.16 5.95 -3.83
CA GLY A 89 -4.39 5.38 -3.28
C GLY A 89 -5.64 6.05 -3.85
N LEU A 90 -5.66 7.38 -3.90
CA LEU A 90 -6.74 8.12 -4.53
C LEU A 90 -6.86 7.79 -6.03
N TYR A 91 -5.73 7.76 -6.74
CA TYR A 91 -5.70 7.39 -8.15
C TYR A 91 -6.26 5.99 -8.38
N MET A 92 -5.88 5.01 -7.55
CA MET A 92 -6.40 3.65 -7.59
C MET A 92 -7.93 3.61 -7.46
N ILE A 93 -8.52 4.40 -6.55
CA ILE A 93 -9.98 4.51 -6.40
C ILE A 93 -10.62 5.04 -7.69
N PHE A 94 -10.04 6.07 -8.31
CA PHE A 94 -10.55 6.60 -9.58
C PHE A 94 -10.47 5.58 -10.72
N VAL A 95 -9.38 4.82 -10.80
CA VAL A 95 -9.20 3.73 -11.77
C VAL A 95 -10.29 2.66 -11.60
N GLN A 96 -10.56 2.24 -10.36
CA GLN A 96 -11.63 1.29 -10.07
C GLN A 96 -13.01 1.85 -10.46
N LYS A 97 -13.31 3.09 -10.08
CA LYS A 97 -14.57 3.76 -10.43
C LYS A 97 -14.78 3.82 -11.95
N LYS A 98 -13.74 4.16 -12.71
CA LYS A 98 -13.78 4.21 -14.19
C LYS A 98 -14.03 2.84 -14.80
N HIS A 99 -13.37 1.79 -14.29
CA HIS A 99 -13.56 0.42 -14.75
C HIS A 99 -14.99 -0.07 -14.51
N ILE A 100 -15.53 0.18 -13.32
CA ILE A 100 -16.91 -0.19 -12.96
C ILE A 100 -17.90 0.51 -13.90
N LYS A 101 -17.77 1.83 -14.09
CA LYS A 101 -18.64 2.60 -14.99
C LYS A 101 -18.65 2.02 -16.42
N LYS A 102 -17.47 1.76 -16.99
CA LYS A 102 -17.35 1.17 -18.33
C LYS A 102 -18.01 -0.21 -18.41
N THR A 103 -17.86 -1.02 -17.38
CA THR A 103 -18.46 -2.37 -17.30
C THR A 103 -20.00 -2.28 -17.31
N TYR A 104 -20.58 -1.34 -16.54
CA TYR A 104 -22.02 -1.10 -16.52
C TYR A 104 -22.58 -0.63 -17.88
N GLU A 105 -21.90 0.30 -18.55
CA GLU A 105 -22.32 0.82 -19.86
C GLU A 105 -22.38 -0.29 -20.93
N VAL A 106 -21.35 -1.13 -21.01
CA VAL A 106 -21.29 -2.27 -21.93
C VAL A 106 -22.43 -3.26 -21.68
N HIS A 107 -22.72 -3.58 -20.41
CA HIS A 107 -23.84 -4.46 -20.08
C HIS A 107 -25.20 -3.84 -20.45
N HIS A 108 -25.38 -2.55 -20.24
CA HIS A 108 -26.64 -1.86 -20.56
C HIS A 108 -26.92 -1.82 -22.08
N GLU A 109 -25.90 -1.60 -22.92
CA GLU A 109 -26.03 -1.67 -24.37
C GLU A 109 -26.36 -3.08 -24.88
N ALA A 110 -25.76 -4.11 -24.28
CA ALA A 110 -26.05 -5.51 -24.63
C ALA A 110 -27.51 -5.90 -24.35
N HIS A 111 -28.13 -5.33 -23.30
CA HIS A 111 -29.55 -5.53 -23.01
C HIS A 111 -30.47 -4.77 -23.98
N LYS A 112 -30.07 -3.58 -24.46
CA LYS A 112 -30.84 -2.83 -25.47
C LYS A 112 -30.87 -3.54 -26.83
N LYS A 113 -29.78 -4.18 -27.26
CA LYS A 113 -29.72 -4.89 -28.56
C LYS A 113 -30.51 -6.21 -28.62
N LYS A 114 -30.97 -6.72 -27.47
CA LYS A 114 -31.75 -7.97 -27.38
C LYS A 114 -33.27 -7.76 -27.35
N LYS A 115 -33.73 -6.51 -27.28
CA LYS A 115 -35.14 -6.11 -27.42
C LYS A 115 -35.37 -5.56 -28.82
#